data_AF-Q768W1-F1
#
_entry.id   AF-Q768W1-F1
#
_cell.length_a   1.000
_cell.length_b   1.000
_cell.length_c   1.000
_cell.angle_alpha   90.00
_cell.angle_beta   90.00
_cell.angle_gamma   90.00
#
_symmetry.space_group_name_H-M   'P 1'
#
loop_
_entity.id
_entity.type
_entity.pdbx_description
1 polymer ?
#
loop_
_entity_poly.entity_id
_entity_poly.type
_entity_poly.pdbx_seq_one_letter_code
_entity_poly.pdbx_strand_id
1 'polypeptide(L)' 'YHPEPRVAAIVASHNRPEFIVNVKATGKIMLVDYTELKNLKTSDIDAERFLHDGG' A
#
# COMPACT_ATOMS: atom_id res chain seq x y z
N TYR A 1 -2.46 6.78 22.67
CA TYR A 1 -2.81 6.68 21.23
C TYR A 1 -1.52 6.32 20.51
N HIS A 2 -1.45 5.12 19.94
CA HIS A 2 -0.29 4.63 19.20
C HIS A 2 -0.67 4.65 17.72
N PRO A 3 -0.30 5.69 16.96
CA PRO A 3 -0.66 5.80 15.56
C PRO A 3 0.26 4.90 14.75
N GLU A 4 0.14 3.58 14.93
CA GLU A 4 0.77 2.64 14.01
C GLU A 4 -0.16 2.45 12.81
N PRO A 5 0.28 2.87 11.61
CA PRO A 5 -0.45 2.59 10.38
C PRO A 5 -0.59 1.07 10.22
N ARG A 6 -1.82 0.58 10.10
CA ARG A 6 -2.10 -0.83 9.86
C ARG A 6 -2.30 -1.08 8.38
N VAL A 7 -1.90 -2.23 7.87
CA VAL A 7 -2.18 -2.60 6.47
C VAL A 7 -3.63 -3.10 6.37
N ALA A 8 -4.41 -2.51 5.48
CA ALA A 8 -5.78 -2.93 5.19
C ALA A 8 -5.81 -4.12 4.22
N ALA A 9 -5.02 -4.03 3.15
CA ALA A 9 -4.96 -5.00 2.08
C ALA A 9 -3.60 -4.95 1.37
N ILE A 10 -3.18 -6.09 0.83
CA ILE A 10 -2.05 -6.23 -0.07
C ILE A 10 -2.54 -7.02 -1.29
N VAL A 11 -2.32 -6.48 -2.48
CA VAL A 11 -2.67 -7.13 -3.75
C VAL A 11 -1.42 -7.27 -4.59
N ALA A 12 -1.16 -8.48 -5.09
CA ALA A 12 -0.03 -8.77 -5.96
C ALA A 12 -0.44 -8.72 -7.43
N SER A 13 0.44 -8.18 -8.28
CA SER A 13 0.28 -8.27 -9.72
C SER A 13 0.65 -9.66 -10.23
N HIS A 14 -0.13 -10.19 -11.18
CA HIS A 14 0.16 -11.45 -11.87
C HIS A 14 1.21 -11.29 -12.99
N ASN A 15 1.49 -10.05 -13.40
CA ASN A 15 2.28 -9.76 -14.61
C ASN A 15 3.64 -9.11 -14.31
N ARG A 16 3.80 -8.51 -13.13
CA ARG A 16 5.00 -7.76 -12.73
C ARG A 16 5.27 -8.00 -11.24
N PRO A 17 6.52 -7.89 -10.78
CA PRO A 17 6.86 -8.00 -9.36
C PRO A 17 6.46 -6.72 -8.62
N GLU A 18 5.15 -6.52 -8.44
CA GLU A 18 4.58 -5.33 -7.81
C GLU A 18 3.46 -5.66 -6.81
N PHE A 19 3.48 -4.99 -5.66
CA PHE A 19 2.36 -4.97 -4.71
C PHE A 19 1.68 -3.61 -4.69
N ILE A 20 0.35 -3.64 -4.54
CA ILE A 20 -0.45 -2.49 -4.13
C ILE A 20 -0.80 -2.70 -2.66
N VAL A 21 -0.40 -1.77 -1.79
CA VAL A 21 -0.61 -1.83 -0.34
C VAL A 21 -1.54 -0.70 0.07
N ASN A 22 -2.69 -1.03 0.66
CA ASN A 22 -3.57 -0.04 1.28
C ASN A 22 -3.18 0.12 2.76
N VAL A 23 -2.76 1.32 3.14
CA VAL A 23 -2.37 1.62 4.52
C VAL A 23 -3.57 2.29 5.21
N LYS A 24 -4.20 1.59 6.17
CA LYS A 24 -5.33 2.13 6.95
C LYS A 24 -4.90 3.38 7.70
N ALA A 25 -5.88 4.27 7.89
CA ALA A 25 -5.80 5.48 8.68
C ALA A 25 -4.83 6.56 8.15
N THR A 26 -4.02 6.30 7.11
CA THR A 26 -3.08 7.29 6.55
C THR A 26 -3.61 8.01 5.32
N GLY A 27 -4.70 7.54 4.68
CA GLY A 27 -5.10 8.16 3.42
C GLY A 27 -4.22 7.73 2.24
N LYS A 28 -3.45 6.64 2.33
CA LYS A 28 -2.42 6.33 1.32
C LYS A 28 -2.53 4.91 0.75
N ILE A 29 -2.26 4.83 -0.55
CA ILE A 29 -1.96 3.61 -1.27
C ILE A 29 -0.47 3.64 -1.62
N MET A 30 0.25 2.58 -1.29
CA MET A 30 1.67 2.44 -1.62
C MET A 30 1.83 1.41 -2.73
N LEU A 31 2.49 1.81 -3.81
CA LEU A 31 2.98 0.90 -4.85
C LEU A 31 4.38 0.43 -4.44
N VAL A 32 4.62 -0.87 -4.48
CA VAL A 32 5.91 -1.49 -4.11
C VAL A 32 6.39 -2.33 -5.28
N ASP A 33 7.43 -1.88 -5.96
CA ASP A 33 8.17 -2.66 -6.95
C ASP A 33 9.26 -3.46 -6.25
N TYR A 34 9.14 -4.79 -6.35
CA TYR A 34 10.05 -5.76 -5.76
C TYR A 34 10.86 -6.54 -6.81
N THR A 35 11.07 -5.96 -8.00
CA THR A 35 11.98 -6.51 -9.02
C THR A 35 13.38 -6.79 -8.44
N GLU A 36 13.87 -5.92 -7.56
CA GLU A 36 15.12 -6.10 -6.83
C GLU A 36 14.87 -6.16 -5.32
N LEU A 37 14.84 -7.37 -4.75
CA LEU A 37 14.50 -7.61 -3.33
C LEU A 37 15.42 -6.91 -2.33
N LYS A 38 16.63 -6.51 -2.75
CA LYS A 38 17.59 -5.77 -1.91
C LYS A 38 17.41 -4.24 -1.98
N ASN A 39 16.59 -3.75 -2.92
CA ASN A 39 16.42 -2.34 -3.20
C ASN A 39 15.00 -2.07 -3.72
N LEU A 40 14.03 -2.24 -2.81
CA LEU A 40 12.62 -2.02 -3.12
C LEU A 40 12.39 -0.56 -3.51
N LYS A 41 11.61 -0.36 -4.57
CA LYS A 41 11.16 0.98 -4.96
C LYS A 41 9.72 1.16 -4.54
N THR A 42 9.43 2.28 -3.88
CA THR A 42 8.07 2.58 -3.43
C THR A 42 7.59 3.92 -3.97
N SER A 43 6.28 4.04 -4.16
CA SER A 43 5.62 5.30 -4.52
C SER A 43 4.30 5.42 -3.77
N ASP A 44 4.08 6.57 -3.16
CA ASP A 44 2.85 6.88 -2.44
C ASP A 44 1.85 7.56 -3.36
N ILE A 45 0.60 7.11 -3.29
CA ILE A 45 -0.56 7.75 -3.92
C ILE A 45 -1.53 8.13 -2.81
N ASP A 46 -1.91 9.41 -2.78
CA ASP A 46 -2.96 9.87 -1.87
C ASP A 46 -4.30 9.27 -2.29
N ALA A 47 -4.97 8.62 -1.34
CA ALA A 47 -6.29 8.05 -1.47
C ALA A 47 -7.29 8.89 -0.68
N GLU A 48 -8.51 9.00 -1.22
CA GLU A 48 -9.58 9.71 -0.53
C GLU A 48 -9.90 9.04 0.81
N ARG A 49 -10.15 9.85 1.84
CA ARG A 49 -10.25 9.41 3.26
C ARG A 49 -11.35 8.36 3.52
N PHE A 50 -12.26 8.17 2.56
CA PHE A 50 -13.43 7.29 2.68
C PHE A 50 -13.22 5.89 2.09
N LEU A 51 -12.07 5.60 1.46
CA LEU A 51 -11.80 4.28 0.85
C LEU A 51 -11.13 3.29 1.82
N HIS A 52 -11.31 3.46 3.13
CA HIS A 52 -10.48 2.80 4.16
C HIS A 52 -11.16 1.71 5.00
N ASP A 53 -12.48 1.67 5.09
CA ASP A 53 -13.16 0.77 6.05
C ASP A 53 -14.00 -0.34 5.44
N GLY A 54 -14.09 -0.43 4.11
CA GLY A 54 -15.04 -1.33 3.47
C GLY A 54 -16.48 -0.87 3.72
N GLY A 55 -17.34 -1.02 2.73
CA GLY A 55 -18.78 -0.98 3.00
C GLY A 55 -19.18 -2.15 3.89
#